data_AF-A0A3D0XAB2-F1
#
_entry.id   AF-A0A3D0XAB2-F1
#
_cell.length_a   1.000
_cell.length_b   1.000
_cell.length_c   1.000
_cell.angle_alpha   90.00
_cell.angle_beta   90.00
_cell.angle_gamma   90.00
#
_symmetry.space_group_name_H-M   'P 1'
#
loop_
_entity.id
_entity.type
_entity.pdbx_description
1 polymer ?
#
loop_
_entity_poly.entity_id
_entity_poly.type
_entity_poly.pdbx_seq_one_letter_code
_entity_poly.pdbx_strand_id
1 'polypeptide(L)'
;MILSETINSMISEDYKERFIAEYQQLIIRYNALKKMLAKWDKNELNFTPTCSRDIYDLQMKAMSDYKAVLETRATLESVNLPELNGD
;
A
#
# COMPACT_ATOMS: atom_id res chain seq x y z
N MET A 1 -0.70 -11.41 3.99
CA MET A 1 -0.70 -10.46 5.11
C MET A 1 -1.88 -9.52 4.98
N ILE A 2 -2.61 -9.26 6.05
CA ILE A 2 -3.71 -8.29 6.12
C ILE A 2 -3.33 -7.11 7.01
N LEU A 3 -4.04 -5.99 6.87
CA LEU A 3 -3.69 -4.74 7.56
C LEU A 3 -3.59 -4.93 9.09
N SER A 4 -4.50 -5.69 9.70
CA SER A 4 -4.51 -5.92 11.15
C SER A 4 -3.30 -6.68 11.68
N GLU A 5 -2.61 -7.46 10.84
CA GLU A 5 -1.40 -8.20 11.25
C GLU A 5 -0.20 -7.27 11.45
N THR A 6 -0.26 -6.03 10.96
CA THR A 6 0.83 -5.05 11.08
C THR A 6 0.81 -4.26 12.39
N ILE A 7 -0.21 -4.43 13.24
CA ILE A 7 -0.42 -3.63 14.47
C ILE A 7 0.79 -3.74 15.40
N ASN A 8 1.27 -4.96 15.66
CA ASN A 8 2.37 -5.17 16.59
C ASN A 8 3.66 -4.47 16.15
N SER A 9 3.98 -4.51 14.86
CA SER A 9 5.15 -3.83 14.32
C SER A 9 4.99 -2.31 14.31
N MET A 10 3.77 -1.79 14.16
CA MET A 10 3.50 -0.35 14.23
C MET A 10 3.69 0.25 15.63
N ILE A 11 3.57 -0.55 16.69
CA ILE A 11 3.75 -0.10 18.08
C ILE A 11 5.13 -0.46 18.64
N SER A 12 6.01 -1.01 17.82
CA SER A 12 7.37 -1.36 18.22
C SER A 12 8.16 -0.11 18.64
N GLU A 13 9.06 -0.26 19.60
CA GLU A 13 10.02 0.79 19.98
C GLU A 13 11.09 0.98 18.87
N ASP A 14 11.40 -0.06 18.12
CA ASP A 14 12.31 0.03 16.97
C ASP A 14 11.61 0.72 15.80
N TYR A 15 12.16 1.87 15.39
CA TYR A 15 11.64 2.62 14.26
C TYR A 15 11.71 1.84 12.95
N LYS A 16 12.67 0.93 12.79
CA LYS A 16 12.81 0.11 11.59
C LYS A 16 11.63 -0.85 11.42
N GLU A 17 11.15 -1.42 12.52
CA GLU A 17 9.95 -2.26 12.51
C GLU A 17 8.70 -1.45 12.15
N ARG A 18 8.56 -0.24 12.71
CA ARG A 18 7.46 0.68 12.34
C ARG A 18 7.53 1.07 10.86
N PHE A 19 8.72 1.31 10.35
CA PHE A 19 8.96 1.66 8.94
C PHE A 19 8.60 0.50 7.99
N ILE A 20 9.00 -0.73 8.32
CA ILE A 20 8.63 -1.93 7.55
C ILE A 20 7.11 -2.10 7.56
N ALA A 21 6.47 -1.91 8.73
CA ALA A 21 5.03 -2.01 8.86
C ALA A 21 4.29 -0.96 8.00
N GLU A 22 4.76 0.29 7.99
CA GLU A 22 4.24 1.34 7.13
C GLU A 22 4.31 0.96 5.64
N TYR A 23 5.45 0.45 5.19
CA TYR A 23 5.63 -0.03 3.81
C TYR A 23 4.67 -1.19 3.48
N GLN A 24 4.53 -2.16 4.37
CA GLN A 24 3.60 -3.28 4.22
C GLN A 24 2.15 -2.80 4.14
N GLN A 25 1.74 -1.88 5.01
CA GLN A 25 0.39 -1.30 5.02
C GLN A 25 0.10 -0.56 3.72
N LEU A 26 1.07 0.21 3.20
CA LEU A 26 0.92 0.91 1.92
C LEU A 26 0.67 -0.08 0.77
N ILE A 27 1.45 -1.16 0.69
CA ILE A 27 1.29 -2.18 -0.35
C ILE A 27 -0.04 -2.93 -0.23
N ILE A 28 -0.45 -3.30 0.98
CA ILE A 28 -1.75 -3.95 1.22
C ILE A 28 -2.88 -3.07 0.67
N ARG A 29 -2.86 -1.77 0.99
CA ARG A 29 -3.87 -0.81 0.53
C ARG A 29 -3.79 -0.59 -0.99
N TYR A 30 -2.58 -0.49 -1.54
CA TYR A 30 -2.36 -0.30 -2.97
C TYR A 30 -2.90 -1.48 -3.77
N ASN A 31 -2.59 -2.71 -3.36
CA ASN A 31 -3.08 -3.92 -4.02
C ASN A 31 -4.60 -4.09 -3.88
N ALA A 32 -5.16 -3.76 -2.73
CA ALA A 32 -6.61 -3.77 -2.53
C ALA A 32 -7.30 -2.75 -3.46
N LEU A 33 -6.77 -1.53 -3.55
CA LEU A 33 -7.28 -0.52 -4.46
C LEU A 33 -7.15 -0.95 -5.91
N LYS A 34 -5.98 -1.43 -6.34
CA LYS A 34 -5.75 -1.97 -7.70
C LYS A 34 -6.77 -3.06 -8.06
N LYS A 35 -7.04 -3.99 -7.14
CA LYS A 35 -8.05 -5.05 -7.33
C LYS A 35 -9.47 -4.51 -7.44
N MET A 36 -9.82 -3.52 -6.61
CA MET A 36 -11.11 -2.82 -6.71
C MET A 36 -11.26 -2.13 -8.06
N LEU A 37 -10.26 -1.37 -8.51
CA LEU A 37 -10.29 -0.66 -9.79
C LEU A 37 -10.39 -1.62 -10.96
N ALA A 38 -9.65 -2.73 -10.95
CA ALA A 38 -9.76 -3.77 -11.98
C ALA A 38 -11.17 -4.37 -12.08
N LYS A 39 -11.88 -4.54 -10.96
CA LYS A 39 -13.29 -4.95 -10.96
C LYS A 39 -14.20 -3.86 -11.49
N TRP A 40 -13.94 -2.60 -11.13
CA TRP A 40 -14.70 -1.47 -11.63
C TRP A 40 -14.59 -1.35 -13.15
N ASP A 41 -13.37 -1.44 -13.69
CA ASP A 41 -13.10 -1.34 -15.13
C ASP A 41 -13.73 -2.50 -15.92
N LYS A 42 -14.02 -3.63 -15.27
CA LYS A 42 -14.73 -4.80 -15.83
C LYS A 42 -16.25 -4.79 -15.60
N ASN A 43 -16.79 -3.76 -14.94
CA ASN A 43 -18.18 -3.72 -14.48
C ASN A 43 -18.57 -4.87 -13.52
N GLU A 44 -17.60 -5.38 -12.75
CA GLU A 44 -17.77 -6.46 -11.76
C GLU A 44 -17.86 -5.93 -10.31
N LEU A 45 -17.89 -4.62 -10.12
CA LEU A 45 -17.97 -4.00 -8.80
C LEU A 45 -19.38 -4.14 -8.23
N ASN A 46 -19.50 -4.61 -6.99
CA ASN A 46 -20.78 -4.81 -6.30
C ASN A 46 -21.36 -3.53 -5.67
N PHE A 47 -20.75 -2.38 -5.92
CA PHE A 47 -21.21 -1.07 -5.47
C PHE A 47 -20.84 -0.02 -6.52
N THR A 48 -21.41 1.18 -6.38
CA THR A 48 -21.06 2.35 -7.22
C THR A 48 -20.24 3.33 -6.40
N PRO A 49 -18.98 3.62 -6.79
CA PRO A 49 -18.19 4.64 -6.12
C PRO A 49 -18.83 6.03 -6.31
N THR A 50 -18.90 6.82 -5.23
CA THR A 50 -19.41 8.19 -5.30
C THR A 50 -18.43 9.14 -5.99
N CYS A 51 -17.13 8.81 -5.93
CA CYS A 51 -16.06 9.62 -6.50
C CYS A 51 -15.79 9.23 -7.95
N SER A 52 -15.27 10.16 -8.76
CA SER A 52 -14.91 9.86 -10.16
C SER A 52 -13.71 8.94 -10.23
N ARG A 53 -13.60 8.21 -11.36
CA ARG A 53 -12.51 7.26 -11.62
C ARG A 53 -11.13 7.93 -11.56
N ASP A 54 -11.03 9.18 -12.03
CA ASP A 54 -9.78 9.96 -12.06
C ASP A 54 -9.21 10.23 -10.66
N ILE A 55 -10.06 10.41 -9.65
CA ILE A 55 -9.59 10.62 -8.27
C ILE A 55 -8.89 9.36 -7.73
N TYR A 56 -9.38 8.17 -8.11
CA TYR A 56 -8.71 6.93 -7.74
C TYR A 56 -7.40 6.71 -8.52
N ASP A 57 -7.29 7.22 -9.75
CA ASP A 57 -6.01 7.21 -10.47
C ASP A 57 -4.98 8.13 -9.79
N LEU A 58 -5.40 9.31 -9.33
CA LEU A 58 -4.56 10.19 -8.52
C LEU A 58 -4.14 9.51 -7.21
N GLN A 59 -5.06 8.79 -6.55
CA GLN A 59 -4.76 8.02 -5.35
C GLN A 59 -3.71 6.93 -5.64
N MET A 60 -3.88 6.15 -6.71
CA MET A 60 -2.91 5.12 -7.14
C MET A 60 -1.53 5.71 -7.42
N LYS A 61 -1.48 6.86 -8.12
CA LYS A 61 -0.23 7.57 -8.39
C LYS A 61 0.45 8.01 -7.10
N ALA A 62 -0.28 8.66 -6.20
CA ALA A 62 0.27 9.14 -4.93
C ALA A 62 0.82 7.99 -4.07
N MET A 63 0.13 6.85 -4.04
CA MET A 63 0.57 5.66 -3.31
C MET A 63 1.82 5.04 -3.96
N SER A 64 1.90 5.02 -5.29
CA SER A 64 3.10 4.54 -6.01
C SER A 64 4.31 5.45 -5.78
N ASP A 65 4.11 6.77 -5.83
CA ASP A 65 5.16 7.75 -5.54
C ASP A 65 5.65 7.60 -4.09
N TYR A 66 4.72 7.43 -3.13
CA TYR A 66 5.08 7.21 -1.74
C TYR A 66 5.84 5.90 -1.51
N LYS A 67 5.45 4.83 -2.22
CA LYS A 67 6.17 3.56 -2.19
C LYS A 67 7.62 3.73 -2.63
N ALA A 68 7.87 4.46 -3.72
CA ALA A 68 9.22 4.72 -4.21
C ALA A 68 10.07 5.53 -3.21
N VAL A 69 9.43 6.47 -2.49
CA VAL A 69 10.09 7.20 -1.39
C VAL A 69 10.50 6.24 -0.27
N LEU A 70 9.62 5.32 0.14
CA LEU A 70 9.94 4.34 1.17
C LEU A 70 11.05 3.36 0.74
N GLU A 71 11.04 2.90 -0.51
CA GLU A 71 12.11 2.05 -1.05
C GLU A 71 13.47 2.76 -1.09
N THR A 72 13.47 4.04 -1.46
CA THR A 72 14.68 4.89 -1.43
C THR A 72 15.17 5.07 0.01
N ARG A 73 14.27 5.42 0.93
CA ARG A 73 14.59 5.59 2.35
C ARG A 73 15.13 4.30 2.97
N ALA A 74 14.55 3.14 2.66
CA ALA A 74 15.02 1.85 3.13
C ALA A 74 16.49 1.61 2.74
N THR A 75 16.85 1.97 1.52
CA THR A 75 18.23 1.88 1.03
C THR A 75 19.17 2.79 1.83
N LEU A 76 18.79 4.06 2.02
CA LEU A 76 19.59 5.05 2.75
C LEU A 76 19.72 4.73 4.25
N GLU A 77 18.65 4.23 4.86
CA GLU A 77 18.55 3.93 6.30
C GLU A 77 19.00 2.50 6.64
N SER A 78 19.44 1.72 5.64
CA SER A 78 19.83 0.30 5.79
C SER A 78 18.74 -0.52 6.50
N VAL A 79 17.52 -0.44 5.97
CA VAL A 79 16.35 -1.21 6.40
C VAL A 79 16.03 -2.23 5.32
N ASN A 80 15.96 -3.50 5.67
CA ASN A 80 15.59 -4.55 4.73
C ASN A 80 14.07 -4.62 4.61
N LEU A 81 13.54 -4.25 3.45
CA LEU A 81 12.12 -4.36 3.17
C LEU A 81 11.77 -5.80 2.72
N PRO A 82 10.67 -6.37 3.21
CA PRO A 82 10.24 -7.70 2.77
C PRO A 82 9.84 -7.68 1.29
N GLU A 83 10.22 -8.71 0.55
CA GLU A 83 9.68 -8.96 -0.78
C GLU A 83 8.18 -9.26 -0.66
N LEU A 84 7.35 -8.35 -1.17
CA LEU A 84 5.91 -8.52 -1.26
C LEU A 84 5.57 -8.76 -2.72
N ASN A 85 5.44 -10.03 -3.11
CA ASN A 85 5.01 -10.41 -4.45
C ASN A 85 3.62 -9.83 -4.72
N GLY A 86 3.51 -9.04 -5.79
CA GLY A 86 2.28 -8.42 -6.23
C GLY A 86 1.44 -9.38 -7.06
N ASP A 87 0.64 -10.21 -6.39
CA ASP A 87 -0.47 -10.96 -7.02
C ASP A 87 -1.76 -10.13 -7.07
#